data_AF-A0A0B1P2G9-F1
#
_entry.id   AF-A0A0B1P2G9-F1
#
_cell.length_a   1.000
_cell.length_b   1.000
_cell.length_c   1.000
_cell.angle_alpha   90.00
_cell.angle_beta   90.00
_cell.angle_gamma   90.00
#
_symmetry.space_group_name_H-M   'P 1'
#
loop_
_entity.id
_entity.type
_entity.pdbx_description
1 polymer ?
#
loop_
_entity_poly.entity_id
_entity_poly.type
_entity_poly.pdbx_seq_one_letter_code
_entity_poly.pdbx_strand_id
1 'polypeptide(L)'
;MPAKVPNTTCFLPILNTKKETSIRRKLEKKTNRTIDFLCALRLTMSVPRSITMLEGQVEVTKSMLADEIERVSTMRPAFVKPYGASNPDAPHRTWMAFFSEIPRIGFRVFDESGVTRNFKKKQQIEFCKRCNGHHNIRICLRAPSCGNYGSTIHSQDMLELSAEQTDEVNETPDSYQTPEANAEDSKIAPFTTSTGVEMA
;
A
#
# COMPACT_ATOMS: atom_id res chain seq x y z
N MET A 1 -1.15 6.96 76.37
CA MET A 1 -0.21 7.31 75.27
C MET A 1 -0.33 6.25 74.18
N PRO A 2 -0.88 6.56 72.99
CA PRO A 2 -0.82 5.64 71.85
C PRO A 2 0.40 5.93 70.96
N ALA A 3 1.16 4.88 70.65
CA ALA A 3 2.32 4.95 69.76
C ALA A 3 1.89 5.30 68.34
N LYS A 4 2.55 6.31 67.77
CA LYS A 4 2.33 6.81 66.42
C LYS A 4 3.03 5.88 65.43
N VAL A 5 2.26 5.11 64.67
CA VAL A 5 2.78 4.27 63.58
C VAL A 5 3.18 5.21 62.43
N PRO A 6 4.44 5.20 61.93
CA PRO A 6 4.81 5.99 60.77
C PRO A 6 4.19 5.35 59.54
N ASN A 7 3.30 6.11 58.88
CA ASN A 7 2.69 5.75 57.61
C ASN A 7 3.76 5.92 56.52
N THR A 8 4.58 4.89 56.30
CA THR A 8 5.53 4.85 55.19
C THR A 8 4.76 4.51 53.93
N THR A 9 4.18 5.52 53.31
CA THR A 9 3.75 5.46 51.92
C THR A 9 5.02 5.22 51.09
N CYS A 10 5.29 3.95 50.77
CA CYS A 10 6.31 3.60 49.79
C CYS A 10 5.89 4.20 48.45
N PHE A 11 6.46 5.37 48.11
CA PHE A 11 6.47 5.86 46.74
C PHE A 11 7.17 4.78 45.90
N LEU A 12 6.39 3.94 45.23
CA LEU A 12 6.90 3.15 44.12
C LEU A 12 7.51 4.14 43.13
N PRO A 13 8.78 3.99 42.72
CA PRO A 13 9.35 4.88 41.73
C PRO A 13 8.50 4.72 40.46
N ILE A 14 8.02 5.84 39.93
CA ILE A 14 7.48 5.95 38.58
C ILE A 14 8.66 5.63 37.65
N LEU A 15 8.94 4.35 37.47
CA LEU A 15 9.99 3.85 36.61
C LEU A 15 9.71 4.40 35.21
N ASN A 16 10.77 4.94 34.62
CA ASN A 16 10.77 5.78 33.42
C ASN A 16 10.12 5.07 32.21
N THR A 17 8.79 5.20 32.11
CA THR A 17 7.94 4.57 31.08
C THR A 17 8.35 4.95 29.66
N LYS A 18 8.91 6.16 29.47
CA LYS A 18 9.42 6.63 28.17
C LYS A 18 10.66 5.84 27.73
N LYS A 19 11.60 5.58 28.63
CA LYS A 19 12.80 4.78 28.32
C LYS A 19 12.41 3.33 28.04
N GLU A 20 11.50 2.77 28.83
CA GLU A 20 11.05 1.39 28.67
C GLU A 20 10.28 1.19 27.35
N THR A 21 9.35 2.09 27.01
CA THR A 21 8.65 2.04 25.71
C THR A 21 9.59 2.22 24.53
N SER A 22 10.62 3.06 24.65
CA SER A 22 11.66 3.22 23.61
C SER A 22 12.45 1.93 23.38
N ILE A 23 12.88 1.25 24.45
CA ILE A 23 13.58 -0.03 24.39
C ILE A 23 12.68 -1.09 23.75
N ARG A 24 11.41 -1.21 24.20
CA ARG A 24 10.42 -2.14 23.63
C ARG A 24 10.23 -1.92 22.12
N ARG A 25 10.05 -0.66 21.69
CA ARG A 25 9.95 -0.32 20.25
C ARG A 25 11.22 -0.68 19.48
N LYS A 26 12.41 -0.48 20.06
CA LYS A 26 13.68 -0.81 19.41
C LYS A 26 13.87 -2.32 19.26
N LEU A 27 13.50 -3.08 20.28
CA LEU A 27 13.48 -4.55 20.25
C LEU A 27 12.49 -5.04 19.19
N GLU A 28 11.25 -4.55 19.21
CA GLU A 28 10.23 -4.91 18.24
C GLU A 28 10.66 -4.59 16.79
N LYS A 29 11.29 -3.42 16.56
CA LYS A 29 11.88 -3.09 15.26
C LYS A 29 12.98 -4.07 14.85
N LYS A 30 13.86 -4.48 15.76
CA LYS A 30 14.91 -5.47 15.49
C LYS A 30 14.30 -6.83 15.14
N THR A 31 13.36 -7.31 15.97
CA THR A 31 12.65 -8.58 15.76
C THR A 31 11.88 -8.57 14.44
N ASN A 32 11.17 -7.50 14.12
CA ASN A 32 10.46 -7.34 12.84
C ASN A 32 11.40 -7.38 11.64
N ARG A 33 12.58 -6.74 11.72
CA ARG A 33 13.60 -6.81 10.65
C ARG A 33 14.12 -8.24 10.48
N THR A 34 14.39 -8.94 11.58
CA THR A 34 14.85 -10.34 11.54
C THR A 34 13.78 -11.24 10.92
N ILE A 35 12.52 -11.12 11.33
CA ILE A 35 11.41 -11.88 10.74
C ILE A 35 11.23 -11.54 9.27
N ASP A 36 11.29 -10.25 8.92
CA ASP A 36 11.18 -9.80 7.53
C ASP A 36 12.29 -10.37 6.64
N PHE A 37 13.48 -10.61 7.22
CA PHE A 37 14.62 -11.20 6.54
C PHE A 37 14.52 -12.72 6.41
N LEU A 38 14.11 -13.41 7.48
CA LEU A 38 14.03 -14.88 7.53
C LEU A 38 12.78 -15.42 6.83
N CYS A 39 11.66 -14.70 6.89
CA CYS A 39 10.38 -15.10 6.31
C CYS A 39 10.02 -14.20 5.13
N ALA A 40 10.37 -14.64 3.92
CA ALA A 40 9.98 -13.95 2.69
C ALA A 40 8.48 -14.08 2.37
N LEU A 41 7.82 -15.10 2.91
CA LEU A 41 6.44 -15.47 2.59
C LEU A 41 5.47 -14.92 3.63
N ARG A 42 4.47 -14.18 3.14
CA ARG A 42 3.61 -13.34 3.98
C ARG A 42 2.18 -13.38 3.46
N LEU A 43 1.25 -13.68 4.36
CA LEU A 43 -0.18 -13.61 4.08
C LEU A 43 -0.81 -12.45 4.83
N THR A 44 -1.66 -11.68 4.15
CA THR A 44 -2.55 -10.70 4.75
C THR A 44 -3.96 -11.26 4.84
N MET A 45 -4.64 -10.97 5.94
CA MET A 45 -6.01 -11.40 6.22
C MET A 45 -6.76 -10.32 7.01
N SER A 46 -8.06 -10.20 6.74
CA SER A 46 -8.97 -9.36 7.54
C SER A 46 -9.62 -10.25 8.58
N VAL A 47 -9.39 -9.96 9.85
CA VAL A 47 -9.84 -10.79 10.99
C VAL A 47 -10.81 -9.96 11.82
N PRO A 48 -11.94 -10.52 12.28
CA PRO A 48 -12.81 -9.81 13.21
C PRO A 48 -12.05 -9.47 14.50
N ARG A 49 -12.43 -8.36 15.14
CA ARG A 49 -11.83 -7.95 16.41
C ARG A 49 -12.11 -8.99 17.49
N SER A 50 -13.29 -9.57 17.49
CA SER A 50 -13.75 -10.54 18.45
C SER A 50 -14.55 -11.64 17.77
N ILE A 51 -14.52 -12.82 18.35
CA ILE A 51 -15.32 -13.98 17.93
C ILE A 51 -16.32 -14.33 19.02
N THR A 52 -17.45 -14.91 18.62
CA THR A 52 -18.47 -15.38 19.55
C THR A 52 -18.16 -16.83 19.94
N MET A 53 -17.96 -17.06 21.24
CA MET A 53 -17.79 -18.38 21.86
C MET A 53 -18.99 -18.68 22.78
N LEU A 54 -19.08 -19.90 23.31
CA LEU A 54 -20.16 -20.30 24.21
C LEU A 54 -20.20 -19.44 25.49
N GLU A 55 -19.03 -19.01 25.96
CA GLU A 55 -18.83 -18.17 27.14
C GLU A 55 -19.03 -16.67 26.87
N GLY A 56 -19.31 -16.30 25.61
CA GLY A 56 -19.53 -14.92 25.17
C GLY A 56 -18.53 -14.47 24.10
N GLN A 57 -18.38 -13.15 23.97
CA GLN A 57 -17.52 -12.55 22.95
C GLN A 57 -16.06 -12.45 23.44
N VAL A 58 -15.12 -13.01 22.68
CA VAL A 58 -13.69 -13.05 23.02
C VAL A 58 -12.87 -12.27 21.99
N GLU A 59 -11.99 -11.36 22.42
CA GLU A 59 -11.08 -10.65 21.51
C GLU A 59 -10.07 -11.62 20.88
N VAL A 60 -9.88 -11.51 19.56
CA VAL A 60 -8.94 -12.38 18.84
C VAL A 60 -7.51 -12.04 19.23
N THR A 61 -6.87 -12.97 19.94
CA THR A 61 -5.47 -12.84 20.35
C THR A 61 -4.52 -13.39 19.28
N LYS A 62 -3.24 -13.02 19.40
CA LYS A 62 -2.19 -13.50 18.48
C LYS A 62 -2.03 -15.03 18.48
N SER A 63 -2.15 -15.68 19.65
CA SER A 63 -2.04 -17.14 19.76
C SER A 63 -3.24 -17.83 19.13
N MET A 64 -4.47 -17.38 19.45
CA MET A 64 -5.69 -17.90 18.84
C MET A 64 -5.63 -17.82 17.31
N LEU A 65 -5.15 -16.70 16.78
CA LEU A 65 -5.00 -16.55 15.33
C LEU A 65 -3.94 -17.50 14.75
N ALA A 66 -2.81 -17.72 15.45
CA ALA A 66 -1.77 -18.63 15.00
C ALA A 66 -2.22 -20.09 15.00
N ASP A 67 -2.90 -20.51 16.06
CA ASP A 67 -3.41 -21.88 16.22
C ASP A 67 -4.53 -22.15 15.19
N GLU A 68 -5.39 -21.17 14.93
CA GLU A 68 -6.42 -21.31 13.89
C GLU A 68 -5.82 -21.38 12.49
N ILE A 69 -4.82 -20.56 12.18
CA ILE A 69 -4.08 -20.64 10.91
C ILE A 69 -3.47 -22.04 10.72
N GLU A 70 -2.86 -22.60 11.77
CA GLU A 70 -2.30 -23.95 11.73
C GLU A 70 -3.40 -25.00 11.48
N ARG A 71 -4.54 -24.87 12.16
CA ARG A 71 -5.70 -25.77 11.99
C ARG A 71 -6.22 -25.77 10.55
N VAL A 72 -6.39 -24.60 9.92
CA VAL A 72 -7.00 -24.50 8.59
C VAL A 72 -6.02 -24.70 7.44
N SER A 73 -4.74 -24.37 7.64
CA SER A 73 -3.71 -24.43 6.59
C SER A 73 -2.74 -25.59 6.75
N THR A 74 -2.84 -26.37 7.83
CA THR A 74 -1.92 -27.44 8.24
C THR A 74 -0.47 -26.98 8.44
N MET A 75 -0.26 -25.66 8.58
CA MET A 75 1.06 -25.04 8.72
C MET A 75 1.06 -23.96 9.79
N ARG A 76 1.98 -24.07 10.74
CA ARG A 76 2.14 -23.07 11.79
C ARG A 76 2.89 -21.84 11.25
N PRO A 77 2.33 -20.62 11.38
CA PRO A 77 3.07 -19.42 11.03
C PRO A 77 4.24 -19.23 12.02
N ALA A 78 5.42 -18.86 11.50
CA ALA A 78 6.58 -18.53 12.32
C ALA A 78 6.33 -17.27 13.17
N PHE A 79 5.53 -16.34 12.64
CA PHE A 79 5.13 -15.14 13.35
C PHE A 79 3.81 -14.58 12.85
N VAL A 80 3.08 -13.89 13.72
CA VAL A 80 1.82 -13.20 13.43
C VAL A 80 1.83 -11.82 14.09
N LYS A 81 1.36 -10.79 13.38
CA LYS A 81 1.18 -9.42 13.95
C LYS A 81 0.06 -8.64 13.26
N PRO A 82 -0.52 -7.63 13.93
CA PRO A 82 -1.37 -6.65 13.27
C PRO A 82 -0.61 -5.92 12.15
N TYR A 83 -1.31 -5.55 11.09
CA TYR A 83 -0.74 -4.86 9.94
C TYR A 83 -1.54 -3.61 9.59
N GLY A 84 -0.81 -2.53 9.27
CA GLY A 84 -1.38 -1.22 8.99
C GLY A 84 -1.81 -0.47 10.25
N ALA A 85 -2.34 0.74 10.05
CA ALA A 85 -3.00 1.47 11.12
C ALA A 85 -4.38 0.85 11.34
N SER A 86 -4.61 0.28 12.52
CA SER A 86 -5.93 -0.21 12.92
C SER A 86 -6.62 0.84 13.78
N ASN A 87 -7.81 1.29 13.37
CA ASN A 87 -8.71 1.98 14.29
C ASN A 87 -9.09 0.98 15.40
N PRO A 88 -8.91 1.33 16.70
CA PRO A 88 -9.25 0.43 17.80
C PRO A 88 -10.70 -0.04 17.71
N ASP A 89 -11.61 0.83 17.27
CA ASP A 89 -13.07 0.62 17.19
C ASP A 89 -13.53 -0.06 15.89
N ALA A 90 -12.61 -0.37 14.98
CA ALA A 90 -12.97 -1.11 13.77
C ALA A 90 -13.43 -2.54 14.11
N PRO A 91 -14.50 -3.03 13.46
CA PRO A 91 -14.98 -4.40 13.66
C PRO A 91 -14.01 -5.45 13.13
N HIS A 92 -13.18 -5.09 12.15
CA HIS A 92 -12.14 -5.94 11.60
C HIS A 92 -10.77 -5.27 11.66
N ARG A 93 -9.74 -6.09 11.86
CA ARG A 93 -8.33 -5.68 11.84
C ARG A 93 -7.58 -6.49 10.80
N THR A 94 -6.66 -5.84 10.09
CA THR A 94 -5.78 -6.56 9.16
C THR A 94 -4.63 -7.17 9.94
N TRP A 95 -4.39 -8.46 9.73
CA TRP A 95 -3.27 -9.19 10.30
C TRP A 95 -2.33 -9.69 9.20
N MET A 96 -1.07 -9.89 9.58
CA MET A 96 -0.06 -10.48 8.73
C MET A 96 0.57 -11.70 9.41
N ALA A 97 0.57 -12.81 8.69
CA ALA A 97 1.22 -14.06 9.08
C ALA A 97 2.46 -14.30 8.23
N PHE A 98 3.52 -14.79 8.85
CA PHE A 98 4.84 -15.01 8.27
C PHE A 98 5.16 -16.50 8.30
N PHE A 99 5.64 -17.03 7.19
CA PHE A 99 5.93 -18.44 7.03
C PHE A 99 7.38 -18.65 6.54
N SER A 100 7.98 -19.75 6.96
CA SER A 100 9.30 -20.21 6.46
C SER A 100 9.17 -20.93 5.12
N GLU A 101 8.01 -21.51 4.86
CA GLU A 101 7.68 -22.28 3.66
C GLU A 101 6.44 -21.71 2.99
N ILE A 102 6.24 -22.03 1.70
CA ILE A 102 5.18 -21.45 0.87
C ILE A 102 3.81 -21.88 1.41
N PRO A 103 3.03 -20.96 2.02
CA PRO A 103 1.74 -21.33 2.56
C PRO A 103 0.73 -21.50 1.42
N ARG A 104 -0.32 -22.30 1.67
CA ARG A 104 -1.51 -22.30 0.81
C ARG A 104 -2.16 -20.92 0.89
N ILE A 105 -2.75 -20.45 -0.20
CA ILE A 105 -3.44 -19.15 -0.27
C ILE A 105 -4.91 -19.42 -0.56
N GLY A 106 -5.78 -18.48 -0.22
CA GLY A 106 -7.19 -18.57 -0.59
C GLY A 106 -8.08 -19.22 0.47
N PHE A 107 -7.52 -19.60 1.62
CA PHE A 107 -8.30 -20.07 2.76
C PHE A 107 -8.82 -18.91 3.61
N ARG A 108 -9.88 -19.15 4.39
CA ARG A 108 -10.37 -18.25 5.45
C ARG A 108 -9.94 -18.81 6.79
N VAL A 109 -9.56 -17.92 7.71
CA VAL A 109 -9.12 -18.31 9.05
C VAL A 109 -10.33 -18.55 9.94
N PHE A 110 -11.21 -17.56 10.05
CA PHE A 110 -12.53 -17.70 10.64
C PHE A 110 -13.60 -17.50 9.56
N ASP A 111 -14.85 -17.90 9.84
CA ASP A 111 -15.96 -17.78 8.89
C ASP A 111 -16.20 -16.33 8.44
N GLU A 112 -16.14 -15.39 9.37
CA GLU A 112 -16.26 -13.94 9.10
C GLU A 112 -14.97 -13.30 8.58
N SER A 113 -13.88 -14.06 8.50
CA SER A 113 -12.61 -13.53 8.02
C SER A 113 -12.58 -13.37 6.50
N GLY A 114 -11.83 -12.36 6.07
CA GLY A 114 -11.44 -12.23 4.67
C GLY A 114 -10.56 -13.40 4.23
N VAL A 115 -10.65 -13.74 2.94
CA VAL A 115 -9.75 -14.72 2.31
C VAL A 115 -8.30 -14.25 2.42
N THR A 116 -7.40 -15.17 2.78
CA THR A 116 -5.96 -14.93 2.85
C THR A 116 -5.38 -14.58 1.49
N ARG A 117 -4.48 -13.58 1.47
CA ARG A 117 -3.85 -13.08 0.23
C ARG A 117 -2.35 -12.95 0.42
N ASN A 118 -1.59 -13.18 -0.64
CA ASN A 118 -0.16 -12.87 -0.66
C ASN A 118 0.08 -11.38 -0.43
N PHE A 119 0.94 -11.06 0.52
CA PHE A 119 1.40 -9.70 0.69
C PHE A 119 2.40 -9.34 -0.41
N LYS A 120 1.97 -8.46 -1.31
CA LYS A 120 2.87 -7.81 -2.27
C LYS A 120 3.26 -6.46 -1.69
N LYS A 121 4.56 -6.27 -1.44
CA LYS A 121 5.07 -4.92 -1.16
C LYS A 121 4.69 -4.05 -2.35
N LYS A 122 4.00 -2.93 -2.10
CA LYS A 122 3.85 -1.90 -3.13
C LYS A 122 5.27 -1.52 -3.56
N GLN A 123 5.60 -1.70 -4.84
CA GLN A 123 6.82 -1.12 -5.38
C GLN A 123 6.75 0.38 -5.07
N GLN A 124 7.81 0.92 -4.47
CA GLN A 124 7.89 2.35 -4.30
C GLN A 124 7.81 2.95 -5.70
N ILE A 125 6.80 3.77 -5.94
CA ILE A 125 6.68 4.47 -7.20
C ILE A 125 7.93 5.33 -7.29
N GLU A 126 8.81 4.99 -8.23
CA GLU A 126 10.05 5.73 -8.42
C GLU A 126 9.65 7.15 -8.86
N PHE A 127 9.95 8.12 -8.00
CA PHE A 127 9.83 9.52 -8.39
C PHE A 127 10.97 9.84 -9.34
N CYS A 128 10.63 10.19 -10.57
CA CYS A 128 11.62 10.66 -11.50
C CYS A 128 12.08 12.06 -11.07
N LYS A 129 13.32 12.18 -10.59
CA LYS A 129 13.92 13.46 -10.20
C LYS A 129 14.02 14.49 -11.34
N ARG A 130 13.92 14.07 -12.61
CA ARG A 130 14.01 14.96 -13.78
C ARG A 130 12.72 15.69 -14.09
N CYS A 131 11.58 15.04 -13.87
CA CYS A 131 10.26 15.58 -14.24
C CYS A 131 9.26 15.60 -13.08
N ASN A 132 9.66 15.16 -11.88
CA ASN A 132 8.80 14.93 -10.72
C ASN A 132 7.59 14.03 -11.00
N GLY A 133 7.66 13.22 -12.06
CA GLY A 133 6.63 12.29 -12.50
C GLY A 133 6.76 10.90 -11.87
N HIS A 134 5.67 10.15 -11.92
CA HIS A 134 5.53 8.79 -11.39
C HIS A 134 5.77 7.74 -12.48
N HIS A 135 7.02 7.56 -12.91
CA HIS A 135 7.39 6.53 -13.88
C HIS A 135 8.82 6.07 -13.64
N ASN A 136 9.19 4.90 -14.20
CA ASN A 136 10.56 4.40 -14.12
C ASN A 136 11.55 5.45 -14.66
N ILE A 137 12.63 5.69 -13.93
CA ILE A 137 13.61 6.75 -14.27
C ILE A 137 14.27 6.48 -15.62
N ARG A 138 14.44 5.19 -16.00
CA ARG A 138 15.06 4.78 -17.28
C ARG A 138 14.21 5.11 -18.50
N ILE A 139 12.89 5.24 -18.33
CA ILE A 139 11.92 5.50 -19.42
C ILE A 139 11.54 7.00 -19.47
N CYS A 140 12.20 7.84 -18.67
CA CYS A 140 11.93 9.27 -18.67
C CYS A 140 12.40 9.93 -19.97
N LEU A 141 11.46 10.43 -20.78
CA LEU A 141 11.76 11.22 -21.98
C LEU A 141 12.12 12.68 -21.67
N ARG A 142 11.89 13.16 -20.44
CA ARG A 142 12.34 14.50 -20.05
C ARG A 142 13.86 14.51 -20.07
N ALA A 143 14.42 15.45 -20.84
CA ALA A 143 15.85 15.71 -20.84
C ALA A 143 16.35 15.83 -19.39
N PRO A 144 17.52 15.25 -19.04
CA PRO A 144 18.14 15.50 -17.76
C PRO A 144 18.23 17.00 -17.53
N SER A 145 17.73 17.48 -16.38
CA SER A 145 17.98 18.87 -16.01
C SER A 145 19.49 19.03 -15.90
N CYS A 146 20.04 20.03 -16.58
CA CYS A 146 21.43 20.41 -16.42
C CYS A 146 21.64 20.78 -14.94
N GLY A 147 22.36 19.92 -14.21
CA GLY A 147 22.75 20.16 -12.83
C GLY A 147 23.94 21.10 -12.78
N ASN A 148 23.79 22.32 -13.31
CA ASN A 148 24.56 23.52 -12.96
C ASN A 148 24.19 24.68 -13.90
N TYR A 149 23.33 25.58 -13.45
CA TYR A 149 23.35 26.98 -13.89
C TYR A 149 23.61 27.89 -12.68
N GLY A 150 24.61 27.51 -11.89
CA GLY A 150 25.11 28.27 -10.74
C GLY A 150 26.43 28.99 -11.03
N SER A 151 26.75 29.29 -12.28
CA SER A 151 27.96 30.03 -12.65
C SER A 151 27.58 31.41 -13.15
N THR A 152 27.44 32.33 -12.20
CA THR A 152 27.63 33.76 -12.45
C THR A 152 29.10 33.94 -12.82
N ILE A 153 29.43 34.23 -14.08
CA ILE A 153 30.56 35.05 -14.57
C ILE A 153 30.51 35.07 -16.11
N HIS A 154 29.93 36.15 -16.62
CA HIS A 154 30.43 37.06 -17.66
C HIS A 154 31.03 36.52 -18.97
N SER A 155 30.42 36.92 -20.09
CA SER A 155 31.00 37.97 -20.94
C SER A 155 29.88 38.61 -21.78
N GLN A 156 29.49 39.82 -21.37
CA GLN A 156 29.02 40.83 -22.30
C GLN A 156 30.14 41.10 -23.33
N ASP A 157 29.77 41.67 -24.46
CA ASP A 157 30.62 42.12 -25.57
C ASP A 157 30.73 41.12 -26.73
N MET A 158 29.73 41.18 -27.62
CA MET A 158 29.96 41.64 -28.99
C MET A 158 28.63 42.22 -29.49
N LEU A 159 28.53 43.54 -29.35
CA LEU A 159 27.51 44.40 -29.92
C LEU A 159 27.45 44.24 -31.45
N GLU A 160 26.24 44.42 -31.96
CA GLU A 160 25.91 45.04 -33.25
C GLU A 160 26.76 44.67 -34.47
N LEU A 161 26.19 43.85 -35.36
CA LEU A 161 26.29 44.13 -36.79
C LEU A 161 24.91 43.95 -37.44
N SER A 162 24.30 45.12 -37.68
CA SER A 162 23.54 45.52 -38.88
C SER A 162 22.44 44.60 -39.39
N ALA A 163 21.23 45.10 -39.22
CA ALA A 163 20.13 44.94 -40.15
C ALA A 163 20.59 45.13 -41.61
N GLU A 164 20.12 44.26 -42.50
CA GLU A 164 19.61 44.68 -43.80
C GLU A 164 18.53 43.70 -44.27
N GLN A 165 17.50 44.29 -44.84
CA GLN A 165 16.16 43.80 -45.08
C GLN A 165 16.04 43.29 -46.52
N THR A 166 15.25 42.24 -46.76
CA THR A 166 14.42 42.19 -47.96
C THR A 166 13.11 41.49 -47.63
N ASP A 167 12.03 42.24 -47.87
CA ASP A 167 10.65 41.85 -47.73
C ASP A 167 10.27 40.85 -48.83
N GLU A 168 9.51 39.80 -48.50
CA GLU A 168 8.41 39.41 -49.38
C GLU A 168 7.28 38.74 -48.58
N VAL A 169 6.09 39.25 -48.84
CA VAL A 169 4.82 39.01 -48.16
C VAL A 169 4.20 37.69 -48.65
N ASN A 170 3.77 36.84 -47.72
CA ASN A 170 2.53 36.08 -47.90
C ASN A 170 1.95 35.59 -46.57
N GLU A 171 0.65 35.84 -46.44
CA GLU A 171 -0.15 35.66 -45.23
C GLU A 171 -0.41 34.19 -44.86
N THR A 172 -0.73 33.98 -43.59
CA THR A 172 -1.40 32.80 -43.01
C THR A 172 -2.62 33.38 -42.27
N PRO A 173 -3.85 32.81 -42.29
CA PRO A 173 -4.06 31.51 -41.65
C PRO A 173 -5.24 30.62 -42.08
N ASP A 174 -5.12 29.35 -41.66
CA ASP A 174 -6.17 28.42 -41.22
C ASP A 174 -7.53 28.38 -41.93
N SER A 175 -7.82 27.24 -42.58
CA SER A 175 -8.91 26.37 -42.10
C SER A 175 -8.91 25.05 -42.88
N TYR A 176 -8.71 23.93 -42.19
CA TYR A 176 -9.06 22.62 -42.74
C TYR A 176 -10.49 22.30 -42.32
N GLN A 177 -11.41 22.45 -43.27
CA GLN A 177 -12.73 21.84 -43.25
C GLN A 177 -12.59 20.33 -43.53
N THR A 178 -13.25 19.55 -42.68
CA THR A 178 -13.70 18.19 -42.95
C THR A 178 -14.62 18.15 -44.19
N PRO A 179 -14.63 17.02 -44.91
CA PRO A 179 -15.89 16.51 -45.42
C PRO A 179 -16.15 15.08 -44.92
N GLU A 180 -17.34 14.91 -44.37
CA GLU A 180 -18.04 13.64 -44.22
C GLU A 180 -18.29 13.01 -45.60
N ALA A 181 -18.09 11.70 -45.71
CA ALA A 181 -18.73 10.88 -46.72
C ALA A 181 -19.47 9.74 -46.00
N ASN A 182 -20.79 9.92 -45.95
CA ASN A 182 -21.79 8.94 -45.57
C ASN A 182 -22.05 7.94 -46.71
N ALA A 183 -22.90 6.97 -46.39
CA ALA A 183 -23.63 6.02 -47.25
C ALA A 183 -23.00 4.62 -47.30
N GLU A 184 -23.42 3.70 -46.43
CA GLU A 184 -24.70 2.96 -46.42
C GLU A 184 -24.61 1.67 -47.25
N ASP A 185 -24.92 0.54 -46.60
CA ASP A 185 -25.90 -0.47 -47.02
C ASP A 185 -25.52 -1.83 -46.37
N SER A 186 -26.37 -2.69 -45.81
CA SER A 186 -27.66 -2.66 -45.13
C SER A 186 -27.90 -4.10 -44.62
N LYS A 187 -28.93 -4.23 -43.76
CA LYS A 187 -29.74 -5.44 -43.45
C LYS A 187 -29.24 -6.31 -42.30
N ILE A 188 -29.83 -6.21 -41.11
CA ILE A 188 -31.18 -6.67 -40.67
C ILE A 188 -31.30 -8.21 -40.70
N ALA A 189 -31.33 -8.83 -39.51
CA ALA A 189 -32.56 -9.37 -38.93
C ALA A 189 -32.35 -9.79 -37.46
N PRO A 190 -33.36 -9.60 -36.58
CA PRO A 190 -33.32 -10.06 -35.20
C PRO A 190 -34.17 -11.33 -34.96
N PHE A 191 -34.02 -11.86 -33.74
CA PHE A 191 -34.98 -12.68 -32.97
C PHE A 191 -34.97 -14.21 -33.19
N THR A 192 -34.86 -14.98 -32.11
CA THR A 192 -35.99 -15.70 -31.47
C THR A 192 -35.57 -16.45 -30.21
N THR A 193 -36.42 -16.32 -29.20
CA THR A 193 -36.57 -17.08 -27.95
C THR A 193 -36.72 -18.60 -28.16
N SER A 194 -36.29 -19.40 -27.19
CA SER A 194 -36.88 -20.73 -26.96
C SER A 194 -36.99 -20.99 -25.45
N THR A 195 -38.25 -21.13 -25.03
CA THR A 195 -38.70 -21.54 -23.70
C THR A 195 -39.04 -23.03 -23.74
N GLY A 196 -38.49 -23.79 -22.80
CA GLY A 196 -39.15 -24.87 -22.05
C GLY A 196 -39.32 -26.24 -22.71
N VAL A 197 -38.90 -27.30 -21.99
CA VAL A 197 -39.70 -28.52 -21.74
C VAL A 197 -39.37 -29.07 -20.36
N GLU A 198 -40.42 -29.39 -19.61
CA GLU A 198 -40.50 -30.03 -18.28
C GLU A 198 -40.64 -31.57 -18.42
N MET A 199 -40.56 -32.28 -17.28
CA MET A 199 -41.01 -33.67 -16.99
C MET A 199 -39.99 -34.80 -17.21
N ALA A 200 -39.45 -35.37 -16.12
CA ALA A 200 -40.09 -36.42 -15.30
C ALA A 200 -39.35 -36.57 -13.95
#